data_AF-A0A3C1U090-F1
#
_entry.id   AF-A0A3C1U090-F1
#
_cell.length_a   1.000
_cell.length_b   1.000
_cell.length_c   1.000
_cell.angle_alpha   90.00
_cell.angle_beta   90.00
_cell.angle_gamma   90.00
#
_symmetry.space_group_name_H-M   'P 1'
#
loop_
_entity.id
_entity.type
_entity.pdbx_description
1 polymer ?
#
loop_
_entity_poly.entity_id
_entity_poly.type
_entity_poly.pdbx_seq_one_letter_code
_entity_poly.pdbx_strand_id
1 'polypeptide(L)'
;MTSYAAAPIHGTLDDRFYQKVDAATFPDHQLRYRNDRAAASVGLDGLDDAAWVDHFGKFQSLPENYQQPLALSYHGHQFGVYNPEIGDGRGFLFAQLRDHDGRVLDLGTKGSGTTPYSRTADGRLTLKGAVREILATEMLQALGVNTSKTFSVIETGEALQRHDEPSPTRAAVLVRLSHSHIRIGSFQRLRFMEDQDGIETLIRHVARHYFSANLDADAPINDLAPAFLAETAAKVADTAGGWMAAGFVHGVLNTDNFNITGESFDYGPWRFMDRFDPRFVAAYFDQSGRYAYGRQPEASLWA
;
A
#
# COMPACT_ATOMS: atom_id res chain seq x y z
N MET A 1 1.52 8.29 -27.48
CA MET A 1 1.35 9.34 -26.44
C MET A 1 0.41 8.77 -25.41
N THR A 2 0.84 8.68 -24.17
CA THR A 2 -0.02 8.23 -23.06
C THR A 2 -1.09 9.27 -22.79
N SER A 3 -2.31 8.82 -22.44
CA SER A 3 -3.47 9.68 -22.20
C SER A 3 -3.86 9.75 -20.72
N TYR A 4 -2.96 9.34 -19.82
CA TYR A 4 -3.23 9.35 -18.38
C TYR A 4 -3.40 10.80 -17.87
N ALA A 5 -4.15 10.94 -16.79
CA ALA A 5 -4.32 12.21 -16.09
C ALA A 5 -3.53 12.20 -14.78
N ALA A 6 -2.51 13.06 -14.65
CA ALA A 6 -1.75 13.20 -13.41
C ALA A 6 -2.62 13.79 -12.28
N ALA A 7 -2.42 13.31 -11.05
CA ALA A 7 -3.08 13.84 -9.86
C ALA A 7 -2.16 13.80 -8.63
N PRO A 8 -1.01 14.51 -8.62
CA PRO A 8 -0.02 14.49 -7.54
C PRO A 8 -0.49 15.25 -6.28
N ILE A 9 -1.63 14.84 -5.71
CA ILE A 9 -2.30 15.52 -4.61
C ILE A 9 -1.52 15.46 -3.30
N HIS A 10 -0.72 14.42 -3.05
CA HIS A 10 0.13 14.40 -1.84
C HIS A 10 1.22 15.49 -1.91
N GLY A 11 1.53 16.02 -3.09
CA GLY A 11 2.41 17.19 -3.24
C GLY A 11 1.86 18.47 -2.58
N THR A 12 0.59 18.52 -2.21
CA THR A 12 0.00 19.64 -1.44
C THR A 12 0.13 19.47 0.07
N LEU A 13 0.57 18.30 0.54
CA LEU A 13 0.89 18.05 1.94
C LEU A 13 2.35 18.47 2.21
N ASP A 14 2.67 18.71 3.48
CA ASP A 14 4.02 19.08 3.92
C ASP A 14 4.82 17.90 4.52
N ASP A 15 6.04 18.19 4.99
CA ASP A 15 7.01 17.21 5.48
C ASP A 15 6.56 16.47 6.75
N ARG A 16 5.42 16.83 7.36
CA ARG A 16 4.80 16.01 8.41
C ARG A 16 4.37 14.64 7.87
N PHE A 17 3.99 14.56 6.60
CA PHE A 17 3.32 13.40 6.03
C PHE A 17 4.24 12.51 5.21
N TYR A 18 5.37 13.03 4.72
CA TYR A 18 6.32 12.29 3.90
C TYR A 18 7.73 12.88 3.96
N GLN A 19 8.68 12.15 3.39
CA GLN A 19 10.03 12.61 3.08
C GLN A 19 10.30 12.36 1.59
N LYS A 20 10.95 13.32 0.92
CA LYS A 20 11.42 13.10 -0.46
C LYS A 20 12.61 12.16 -0.42
N VAL A 21 12.62 11.17 -1.31
CA VAL A 21 13.66 10.13 -1.36
C VAL A 21 14.09 9.84 -2.79
N ASP A 22 15.27 9.25 -2.94
CA ASP A 22 15.76 8.76 -4.21
C ASP A 22 15.55 7.25 -4.33
N ALA A 23 15.32 6.77 -5.54
CA ALA A 23 15.21 5.34 -5.80
C ALA A 23 16.60 4.68 -5.87
N ALA A 24 16.65 3.40 -5.48
CA ALA A 24 17.84 2.59 -5.73
C ALA A 24 18.07 2.40 -7.24
N THR A 25 19.34 2.30 -7.64
CA THR A 25 19.72 1.88 -8.98
C THR A 25 20.01 0.38 -8.98
N PHE A 26 19.55 -0.31 -10.01
CA PHE A 26 19.69 -1.76 -10.14
C PHE A 26 20.60 -2.17 -11.31
N PRO A 27 21.31 -3.30 -11.21
CA PRO A 27 22.18 -3.78 -12.28
C PRO A 27 21.44 -4.26 -13.53
N ASP A 28 20.18 -4.70 -13.39
CA ASP A 28 19.34 -5.17 -14.49
C ASP A 28 17.86 -4.78 -14.27
N HIS A 29 17.06 -4.79 -15.33
CA HIS A 29 15.64 -4.42 -15.30
C HIS A 29 14.81 -5.34 -16.20
N GLN A 30 14.63 -6.60 -15.79
CA GLN A 30 13.84 -7.55 -16.57
C GLN A 30 12.35 -7.45 -16.20
N LEU A 31 11.50 -7.04 -17.15
CA LEU A 31 10.05 -7.03 -16.97
C LEU A 31 9.53 -8.46 -16.74
N ARG A 32 8.98 -8.72 -15.55
CA ARG A 32 8.41 -10.03 -15.17
C ARG A 32 6.90 -10.05 -15.20
N TYR A 33 6.27 -8.91 -14.95
CA TYR A 33 4.82 -8.77 -14.96
C TYR A 33 4.42 -7.34 -15.27
N ARG A 34 3.44 -7.19 -16.16
CA ARG A 34 2.72 -5.94 -16.44
C ARG A 34 1.23 -6.22 -16.35
N ASN A 35 0.50 -5.42 -15.58
CA ASN A 35 -0.95 -5.54 -15.49
C ASN A 35 -1.61 -4.68 -16.58
N ASP A 36 -1.74 -5.21 -17.79
CA ASP A 36 -2.30 -4.48 -18.94
C ASP A 36 -3.70 -3.93 -18.68
N ARG A 37 -4.54 -4.68 -17.96
CA ARG A 37 -5.90 -4.24 -17.57
C ARG A 37 -5.84 -3.03 -16.64
N ALA A 38 -4.97 -3.06 -15.62
CA ALA A 38 -4.79 -1.93 -14.73
C ALA A 38 -4.18 -0.72 -15.48
N ALA A 39 -3.20 -0.96 -16.36
CA ALA A 39 -2.60 0.08 -17.20
C ALA A 39 -3.63 0.81 -18.06
N ALA A 40 -4.55 0.07 -18.69
CA ALA A 40 -5.63 0.64 -19.50
C ALA A 40 -6.61 1.48 -18.66
N SER A 41 -6.92 1.03 -17.43
CA SER A 41 -7.83 1.76 -16.55
C SER A 41 -7.33 3.16 -16.15
N VAL A 42 -6.04 3.43 -16.34
CA VAL A 42 -5.36 4.68 -15.98
C VAL A 42 -4.67 5.36 -17.17
N GLY A 43 -4.88 4.89 -18.41
CA GLY A 43 -4.34 5.52 -19.62
C GLY A 43 -2.83 5.35 -19.84
N LEU A 44 -2.23 4.28 -19.28
CA LEU A 44 -0.80 3.95 -19.40
C LEU A 44 -0.53 2.70 -20.27
N ASP A 45 -1.56 2.10 -20.86
CA ASP A 45 -1.49 0.94 -21.76
C ASP A 45 -0.80 1.22 -23.11
N GLY A 46 -0.61 2.49 -23.46
CA GLY A 46 0.13 2.92 -24.65
C GLY A 46 1.65 2.93 -24.50
N LEU A 47 2.20 2.61 -23.32
CA LEU A 47 3.64 2.49 -23.10
C LEU A 47 4.18 1.18 -23.66
N ASP A 48 5.25 1.24 -24.44
CA ASP A 48 6.00 0.03 -24.80
C ASP A 48 6.83 -0.48 -23.62
N ASP A 49 7.43 -1.67 -23.75
CA ASP A 49 8.17 -2.31 -22.67
C ASP A 49 9.39 -1.49 -22.22
N ALA A 50 10.03 -0.75 -23.13
CA ALA A 50 11.19 0.08 -22.81
C ALA A 50 10.78 1.27 -21.94
N ALA A 51 9.75 2.01 -22.36
CA ALA A 51 9.20 3.11 -21.59
C ALA A 51 8.58 2.64 -20.26
N TRP A 52 7.96 1.45 -20.25
CA TRP A 52 7.46 0.82 -19.02
C TRP A 52 8.57 0.55 -18.02
N VAL A 53 9.69 -0.02 -18.47
CA VAL A 53 10.87 -0.25 -17.63
C VAL A 53 11.50 1.06 -17.15
N ASP A 54 11.54 2.09 -17.99
CA ASP A 54 12.05 3.41 -17.61
C ASP A 54 11.26 4.02 -16.43
N HIS A 55 9.93 3.90 -16.44
CA HIS A 55 9.09 4.45 -15.37
C HIS A 55 8.97 3.53 -14.15
N PHE A 56 8.80 2.21 -14.34
CA PHE A 56 8.46 1.30 -13.23
C PHE A 56 9.62 0.41 -12.76
N GLY A 57 10.76 0.46 -13.45
CA GLY A 57 12.00 -0.19 -13.04
C GLY A 57 13.09 0.81 -12.65
N LYS A 58 13.28 1.86 -13.46
CA LYS A 58 14.28 2.91 -13.22
C LYS A 58 13.71 4.14 -12.49
N PHE A 59 12.39 4.19 -12.30
CA PHE A 59 11.68 5.26 -11.60
C PHE A 59 11.92 6.66 -12.19
N GLN A 60 12.07 6.75 -13.52
CA GLN A 60 11.98 8.04 -14.20
C GLN A 60 10.57 8.61 -13.99
N SER A 61 10.47 9.87 -13.56
CA SER A 61 9.17 10.47 -13.24
C SER A 61 8.23 10.44 -14.44
N LEU A 62 6.96 10.13 -14.18
CA LEU A 62 5.91 10.36 -15.16
C LEU A 62 5.72 11.87 -15.36
N PRO A 63 5.43 12.36 -16.59
CA PRO A 63 5.09 13.77 -16.82
C PRO A 63 4.08 14.32 -15.81
N GLU A 64 4.25 15.59 -15.41
CA GLU A 64 3.34 16.29 -14.47
C GLU A 64 3.15 15.59 -13.11
N ASN A 65 4.07 14.68 -12.76
CA ASN A 65 4.06 13.95 -11.48
C ASN A 65 5.28 14.32 -10.62
N TYR A 66 5.44 13.60 -9.51
CA TYR A 66 6.54 13.79 -8.57
C TYR A 66 7.90 13.71 -9.25
N GLN A 67 8.70 14.77 -9.12
CA GLN A 67 10.11 14.76 -9.58
C GLN A 67 11.00 13.91 -8.68
N GLN A 68 10.66 13.86 -7.38
CA GLN A 68 11.26 12.94 -6.42
C GLN A 68 10.13 12.17 -5.72
N PRO A 69 10.22 10.84 -5.62
CA PRO A 69 9.24 10.04 -4.89
C PRO A 69 9.10 10.41 -3.42
N LEU A 70 7.96 10.07 -2.84
CA LEU A 70 7.61 10.41 -1.47
C LEU A 70 7.58 9.14 -0.60
N ALA A 71 8.46 9.01 0.38
CA ALA A 71 8.35 7.99 1.41
C ALA A 71 7.40 8.48 2.50
N LEU A 72 6.26 7.81 2.69
CA LEU A 72 5.22 8.27 3.62
C LEU A 72 5.62 8.03 5.08
N SER A 73 5.33 9.01 5.93
CA SER A 73 5.53 8.96 7.39
C SER A 73 4.32 8.36 8.08
N TYR A 74 4.50 7.27 8.82
CA TYR A 74 3.46 6.69 9.67
C TYR A 74 4.08 5.87 10.80
N HIS A 75 3.32 5.68 11.86
CA HIS A 75 3.64 4.74 12.94
C HIS A 75 2.65 3.58 12.86
N GLY A 76 2.60 2.73 13.88
CA GLY A 76 1.59 1.68 13.94
C GLY A 76 1.66 0.89 15.22
N HIS A 77 0.58 0.18 15.52
CA HIS A 77 0.58 -0.86 16.53
C HIS A 77 0.88 -2.19 15.86
N GLN A 78 2.09 -2.69 16.08
CA GLN A 78 2.51 -3.98 15.57
C GLN A 78 2.20 -5.04 16.62
N PHE A 79 1.33 -5.99 16.26
CA PHE A 79 0.83 -7.02 17.19
C PHE A 79 0.26 -6.45 18.51
N GLY A 80 -0.34 -5.26 18.44
CA GLY A 80 -0.94 -4.58 19.59
C GLY A 80 0.01 -3.69 20.40
N VAL A 81 1.30 -3.64 20.05
CA VAL A 81 2.28 -2.75 20.69
C VAL A 81 2.60 -1.58 19.77
N TYR A 82 2.50 -0.37 20.30
CA TYR A 82 2.83 0.83 19.55
C TYR A 82 4.31 0.87 19.16
N ASN A 83 4.59 1.15 17.90
CA ASN A 83 5.92 1.28 17.33
C ASN A 83 6.05 2.63 16.57
N PRO A 84 6.85 3.58 17.09
CA PRO A 84 7.09 4.87 16.42
C PRO A 84 8.16 4.79 15.31
N GLU A 85 8.83 3.66 15.13
CA GLU A 85 9.94 3.49 14.18
C GLU A 85 9.47 2.75 12.90
N ILE A 86 8.43 3.28 12.25
CA ILE A 86 7.90 2.78 10.98
C ILE A 86 7.91 3.92 9.93
N GLY A 87 7.05 3.86 8.92
CA GLY A 87 7.13 4.62 7.66
C GLY A 87 7.45 3.70 6.48
N ASP A 88 7.44 4.26 5.27
CA ASP A 88 7.72 3.51 4.05
C ASP A 88 9.20 3.08 3.98
N GLY A 89 9.54 1.96 4.63
CA GLY A 89 10.93 1.53 4.83
C GLY A 89 11.58 0.75 3.68
N ARG A 90 10.87 0.48 2.58
CA ARG A 90 11.40 -0.26 1.42
C ARG A 90 10.70 0.11 0.11
N GLY A 91 10.20 1.32 0.05
CA GLY A 91 9.23 1.75 -0.96
C GLY A 91 8.97 3.24 -0.86
N PHE A 92 8.23 3.75 -1.81
CA PHE A 92 7.78 5.14 -1.85
C PHE A 92 6.54 5.26 -2.73
N LEU A 93 5.79 6.34 -2.57
CA LEU A 93 4.82 6.80 -3.54
C LEU A 93 5.57 7.41 -4.73
N PHE A 94 5.51 6.74 -5.87
CA PHE A 94 6.19 7.14 -7.10
C PHE A 94 5.38 8.15 -7.90
N ALA A 95 4.06 7.94 -8.01
CA ALA A 95 3.19 8.81 -8.77
C ALA A 95 1.73 8.70 -8.30
N GLN A 96 0.92 9.70 -8.64
CA GLN A 96 -0.53 9.65 -8.51
C GLN A 96 -1.22 10.07 -9.81
N LEU A 97 -2.31 9.40 -10.14
CA LEU A 97 -3.05 9.59 -11.39
C LEU A 97 -4.55 9.42 -11.16
N ARG A 98 -5.36 9.72 -12.18
CA ARG A 98 -6.80 9.40 -12.17
C ARG A 98 -7.11 8.21 -13.05
N ASP A 99 -8.04 7.38 -12.60
CA ASP A 99 -8.70 6.41 -13.46
C ASP A 99 -9.78 7.10 -14.33
N HIS A 100 -10.41 6.31 -15.21
CA HIS A 100 -11.49 6.77 -16.09
C HIS A 100 -12.74 7.30 -15.36
N ASP A 101 -12.96 6.89 -14.10
CA ASP A 101 -14.05 7.39 -13.25
C ASP A 101 -13.64 8.65 -12.47
N GLY A 102 -12.40 9.13 -12.69
CA GLY A 102 -11.85 10.30 -12.04
C GLY A 102 -11.32 10.06 -10.62
N ARG A 103 -11.28 8.81 -10.15
CA ARG A 103 -10.74 8.47 -8.82
C ARG A 103 -9.23 8.63 -8.83
N VAL A 104 -8.69 9.21 -7.77
CA VAL A 104 -7.23 9.30 -7.59
C VAL A 104 -6.69 7.93 -7.20
N LEU A 105 -5.66 7.45 -7.87
CA LEU A 105 -4.95 6.23 -7.55
C LEU A 105 -3.45 6.50 -7.36
N ASP A 106 -2.87 5.78 -6.42
CA ASP A 106 -1.47 5.82 -6.05
C ASP A 106 -0.69 4.72 -6.76
N LEU A 107 0.47 5.07 -7.30
CA LEU A 107 1.51 4.13 -7.71
C LEU A 107 2.57 4.06 -6.60
N GLY A 108 2.36 3.17 -5.63
CA GLY A 108 3.30 2.92 -4.53
C GLY A 108 4.26 1.79 -4.85
N THR A 109 5.50 1.83 -4.36
CA THR A 109 6.53 0.86 -4.70
C THR A 109 6.91 -0.03 -3.52
N LYS A 110 7.51 -1.19 -3.81
CA LYS A 110 8.04 -2.14 -2.83
C LYS A 110 9.32 -2.78 -3.37
N GLY A 111 10.38 -2.76 -2.56
CA GLY A 111 11.72 -3.21 -2.93
C GLY A 111 12.59 -2.16 -3.62
N SER A 112 12.15 -0.90 -3.70
CA SER A 112 12.77 0.15 -4.53
C SER A 112 13.95 0.87 -3.89
N GLY A 113 14.46 0.38 -2.75
CA GLY A 113 15.57 0.99 -2.05
C GLY A 113 15.31 1.28 -0.58
N THR A 114 16.35 1.76 0.09
CA THR A 114 16.26 2.24 1.46
C THR A 114 15.75 3.67 1.50
N THR A 115 14.99 3.99 2.53
CA THR A 115 14.50 5.32 2.87
C THR A 115 14.93 5.66 4.30
N PRO A 116 14.67 6.88 4.80
CA PRO A 116 14.87 7.20 6.22
C PRO A 116 14.14 6.26 7.20
N TYR A 117 13.12 5.52 6.73
CA TYR A 117 12.31 4.59 7.54
C TYR A 117 12.79 3.13 7.45
N SER A 118 13.85 2.83 6.70
CA SER A 118 14.35 1.45 6.54
C SER A 118 14.94 0.84 7.80
N ARG A 119 15.33 1.67 8.78
CA ARG A 119 16.09 1.24 9.96
C ARG A 119 17.34 0.45 9.54
N THR A 120 17.38 -0.85 9.86
CA THR A 120 18.49 -1.76 9.51
C THR A 120 18.17 -2.67 8.32
N ALA A 121 17.00 -2.55 7.70
CA ALA A 121 16.60 -3.35 6.55
C ALA A 121 17.26 -2.86 5.25
N ASP A 122 17.46 -3.78 4.29
CA ASP A 122 18.13 -3.51 3.01
C ASP A 122 17.26 -2.79 1.95
N GLY A 123 15.99 -2.57 2.26
CA GLY A 123 15.05 -1.92 1.35
C GLY A 123 14.68 -2.75 0.11
N ARG A 124 14.98 -4.07 0.10
CA ARG A 124 14.76 -4.94 -1.08
C ARG A 124 13.56 -5.87 -0.92
N LEU A 125 12.99 -6.25 -2.07
CA LEU A 125 11.95 -7.26 -2.19
C LEU A 125 12.49 -8.44 -2.99
N THR A 126 12.13 -9.66 -2.58
CA THR A 126 12.49 -10.86 -3.33
C THR A 126 11.49 -11.10 -4.44
N LEU A 127 11.93 -11.68 -5.56
CA LEU A 127 11.05 -12.02 -6.69
C LEU A 127 9.94 -12.97 -6.25
N LYS A 128 10.24 -13.91 -5.34
CA LYS A 128 9.22 -14.77 -4.70
C LYS A 128 8.17 -13.94 -3.97
N GLY A 129 8.58 -12.93 -3.20
CA GLY A 129 7.68 -11.99 -2.54
C GLY A 129 6.79 -11.23 -3.53
N ALA A 130 7.37 -10.70 -4.61
CA ALA A 130 6.62 -10.01 -5.66
C ALA A 130 5.60 -10.92 -6.37
N VAL A 131 5.99 -12.16 -6.72
CA VAL A 131 5.07 -13.14 -7.33
C VAL A 131 3.94 -13.52 -6.39
N ARG A 132 4.23 -13.71 -5.09
CA ARG A 132 3.17 -13.96 -4.10
C ARG A 132 2.19 -12.79 -4.01
N GLU A 133 2.65 -11.56 -4.20
CA GLU A 133 1.77 -10.39 -4.19
C GLU A 133 0.88 -10.31 -5.44
N ILE A 134 1.40 -10.65 -6.62
CA ILE A 134 0.57 -10.82 -7.84
C ILE A 134 -0.56 -11.82 -7.56
N LEU A 135 -0.21 -13.01 -7.05
CA LEU A 135 -1.19 -14.07 -6.81
C LEU A 135 -2.26 -13.68 -5.78
N ALA A 136 -1.87 -12.94 -4.73
CA ALA A 136 -2.82 -12.45 -3.73
C ALA A 136 -3.81 -11.45 -4.33
N THR A 137 -3.29 -10.43 -5.01
CA THR A 137 -4.09 -9.34 -5.58
C THR A 137 -5.06 -9.83 -6.64
N GLU A 138 -4.60 -10.67 -7.57
CA GLU A 138 -5.47 -11.21 -8.62
C GLU A 138 -6.55 -12.16 -8.07
N MET A 139 -6.22 -13.04 -7.10
CA MET A 139 -7.21 -13.94 -6.51
C MET A 139 -8.24 -13.19 -5.67
N LEU A 140 -7.83 -12.25 -4.82
CA LEU A 140 -8.74 -11.43 -4.02
C LEU A 140 -9.68 -10.62 -4.92
N GLN A 141 -9.16 -10.04 -6.00
CA GLN A 141 -9.97 -9.31 -6.96
C GLN A 141 -10.98 -10.24 -7.66
N ALA A 142 -10.56 -11.43 -8.08
CA ALA A 142 -11.46 -12.42 -8.70
C ALA A 142 -12.58 -12.88 -7.75
N LEU A 143 -12.32 -12.89 -6.44
CA LEU A 143 -13.29 -13.22 -5.39
C LEU A 143 -14.14 -12.02 -4.95
N GLY A 144 -13.96 -10.84 -5.56
CA GLY A 144 -14.74 -9.64 -5.27
C GLY A 144 -14.31 -8.87 -4.02
N VAL A 145 -13.13 -9.17 -3.45
CA VAL A 145 -12.59 -8.41 -2.32
C VAL A 145 -11.98 -7.11 -2.82
N ASN A 146 -12.27 -5.98 -2.16
CA ASN A 146 -11.64 -4.70 -2.48
C ASN A 146 -10.14 -4.75 -2.12
N THR A 147 -9.29 -4.89 -3.14
CA THR A 147 -7.84 -5.09 -3.01
C THR A 147 -7.07 -4.14 -3.91
N SER A 148 -5.86 -3.77 -3.47
CA SER A 148 -4.85 -3.15 -4.32
C SER A 148 -4.49 -4.07 -5.49
N LYS A 149 -3.87 -3.50 -6.53
CA LYS A 149 -3.50 -4.21 -7.75
C LYS A 149 -1.99 -4.22 -7.87
N THR A 150 -1.41 -5.37 -8.14
CA THR A 150 -0.02 -5.40 -8.60
C THR A 150 0.01 -4.83 -10.01
N PHE A 151 0.75 -3.74 -10.23
CA PHE A 151 0.78 -3.00 -11.49
C PHE A 151 1.96 -3.42 -12.37
N SER A 152 3.14 -3.53 -11.77
CA SER A 152 4.38 -3.93 -12.46
C SER A 152 5.28 -4.72 -11.53
N VAL A 153 6.02 -5.70 -12.06
CA VAL A 153 7.15 -6.35 -11.38
C VAL A 153 8.35 -6.38 -12.32
N ILE A 154 9.45 -5.79 -11.86
CA ILE A 154 10.74 -5.76 -12.55
C ILE A 154 11.75 -6.52 -11.70
N GLU A 155 12.43 -7.50 -12.26
CA GLU A 155 13.57 -8.13 -11.60
C GLU A 155 14.82 -7.29 -11.75
N THR A 156 15.55 -7.13 -10.64
CA THR A 156 16.63 -6.14 -10.54
C THR A 156 18.01 -6.71 -10.87
N GLY A 157 18.15 -8.03 -10.99
CA GLY A 157 19.44 -8.72 -11.16
C GLY A 157 20.28 -8.82 -9.88
N GLU A 158 19.83 -8.26 -8.75
CA GLU A 158 20.52 -8.42 -7.46
C GLU A 158 20.29 -9.81 -6.85
N ALA A 159 21.30 -10.31 -6.16
CA ALA A 159 21.28 -11.55 -5.38
C ALA A 159 21.14 -11.22 -3.88
N LEU A 160 20.05 -11.66 -3.26
CA LEU A 160 19.74 -11.37 -1.86
C LEU A 160 20.01 -12.57 -0.96
N GLN A 161 20.48 -12.28 0.26
CA GLN A 161 20.58 -13.25 1.33
C GLN A 161 19.33 -13.16 2.22
N ARG A 162 18.64 -14.29 2.38
CA ARG A 162 17.42 -14.43 3.18
C ARG A 162 17.47 -15.73 3.98
N HIS A 163 16.89 -15.71 5.16
CA HIS A 163 16.88 -16.87 6.07
C HIS A 163 15.61 -17.72 5.89
N ASP A 164 14.56 -17.16 5.29
CA ASP A 164 13.23 -17.73 5.11
C ASP A 164 12.98 -18.25 3.68
N GLU A 165 13.99 -18.20 2.80
CA GLU A 165 13.97 -18.81 1.47
C GLU A 165 15.39 -19.18 0.97
N PRO A 166 15.51 -20.10 -0.01
CA PRO A 166 16.81 -20.49 -0.56
C PRO A 166 17.60 -19.30 -1.09
N SER A 167 18.84 -19.16 -0.61
CA SER A 167 19.74 -18.08 -1.00
C SER A 167 20.89 -18.56 -1.92
N PRO A 168 21.42 -17.71 -2.82
CA PRO A 168 20.96 -16.36 -3.10
C PRO A 168 19.58 -16.36 -3.80
N THR A 169 18.64 -15.57 -3.29
CA THR A 169 17.33 -15.37 -3.93
C THR A 169 17.37 -14.14 -4.83
N ARG A 170 16.53 -14.15 -5.85
CA ARG A 170 16.46 -13.08 -6.86
C ARG A 170 15.70 -11.89 -6.30
N ALA A 171 16.16 -10.69 -6.58
CA ALA A 171 15.49 -9.45 -6.18
C ALA A 171 14.51 -8.95 -7.25
N ALA A 172 13.48 -8.24 -6.80
CA ALA A 172 12.54 -7.54 -7.67
C ALA A 172 12.12 -6.22 -7.04
N VAL A 173 11.63 -5.31 -7.88
CA VAL A 173 10.78 -4.19 -7.48
C VAL A 173 9.36 -4.43 -7.95
N LEU A 174 8.41 -4.03 -7.13
CA LEU A 174 6.99 -4.08 -7.42
C LEU A 174 6.42 -2.67 -7.36
N VAL A 175 5.56 -2.34 -8.33
CA VAL A 175 4.69 -1.16 -8.29
C VAL A 175 3.27 -1.64 -8.06
N ARG A 176 2.62 -1.05 -7.06
CA ARG A 176 1.24 -1.29 -6.66
C ARG A 176 0.39 -0.10 -7.09
N LEU A 177 -0.76 -0.40 -7.70
CA LEU A 177 -1.81 0.58 -7.94
C LEU A 177 -2.87 0.43 -6.83
N SER A 178 -3.04 1.48 -6.04
CA SER A 178 -3.95 1.50 -4.89
C SER A 178 -4.85 2.73 -4.92
N HIS A 179 -6.00 2.69 -4.25
CA HIS A 179 -6.81 3.91 -4.09
C HIS A 179 -6.13 4.94 -3.17
N SER A 180 -5.33 4.50 -2.20
CA SER A 180 -4.53 5.37 -1.33
C SER A 180 -3.40 4.55 -0.70
N HIS A 181 -2.36 5.18 -0.16
CA HIS A 181 -1.39 4.58 0.77
C HIS A 181 -1.43 5.21 2.17
N ILE A 182 -2.44 6.06 2.45
CA ILE A 182 -2.68 6.61 3.79
C ILE A 182 -3.27 5.50 4.67
N ARG A 183 -2.74 5.37 5.89
CA ARG A 183 -3.06 4.27 6.81
C ARG A 183 -3.67 4.81 8.09
N ILE A 184 -4.31 3.95 8.89
CA ILE A 184 -4.63 4.28 10.29
C ILE A 184 -3.36 4.72 11.03
N GLY A 185 -2.23 4.05 10.78
CA GLY A 185 -0.91 4.41 11.30
C GLY A 185 -0.44 5.84 11.00
N SER A 186 -0.90 6.45 9.89
CA SER A 186 -0.58 7.85 9.55
C SER A 186 -1.17 8.81 10.57
N PHE A 187 -2.41 8.57 11.00
CA PHE A 187 -3.08 9.35 12.05
C PHE A 187 -2.50 9.06 13.44
N GLN A 188 -2.17 7.80 13.73
CA GLN A 188 -1.54 7.43 15.01
C GLN A 188 -0.22 8.16 15.25
N ARG A 189 0.57 8.35 14.19
CA ARG A 189 1.80 9.16 14.26
C ARG A 189 1.52 10.59 14.69
N LEU A 190 0.58 11.27 14.04
CA LEU A 190 0.23 12.66 14.34
C LEU A 190 -0.32 12.78 15.76
N ARG A 191 -1.15 11.81 16.19
CA ARG A 191 -1.65 11.75 17.56
C ARG A 191 -0.54 11.65 18.61
N PHE A 192 0.48 10.84 18.36
CA PHE A 192 1.63 10.67 19.25
C PHE A 192 2.51 11.91 19.33
N MET A 193 2.63 12.66 18.24
CA MET A 193 3.32 13.95 18.21
C MET A 193 2.46 15.10 18.77
N GLU A 194 1.23 14.80 19.21
CA GLU A 194 0.24 15.78 19.67
C GLU A 194 -0.12 16.85 18.60
N ASP A 195 0.04 16.50 17.32
CA ASP A 195 -0.18 17.39 16.18
C ASP A 195 -1.64 17.37 15.72
N GLN A 196 -2.47 18.17 16.39
CA GLN A 196 -3.90 18.30 16.07
C GLN A 196 -4.14 18.92 14.69
N ASP A 197 -3.34 19.91 14.31
CA ASP A 197 -3.42 20.55 13.00
C ASP A 197 -3.12 19.56 11.88
N GLY A 198 -2.11 18.70 12.08
CA GLY A 198 -1.78 17.63 11.14
C GLY A 198 -2.89 16.59 11.01
N ILE A 199 -3.54 16.22 12.12
CA ILE A 199 -4.71 15.31 12.09
C ILE A 199 -5.83 15.94 11.25
N GLU A 200 -6.21 17.19 11.54
CA GLU A 200 -7.27 17.88 10.79
C GLU A 200 -6.90 18.03 9.31
N THR A 201 -5.65 18.41 9.01
CA THR A 201 -5.12 18.50 7.65
C THR A 201 -5.29 17.18 6.90
N LEU A 202 -4.94 16.05 7.52
CA LEU A 202 -5.04 14.73 6.89
C LEU A 202 -6.49 14.27 6.72
N ILE A 203 -7.38 14.54 7.70
CA ILE A 203 -8.82 14.26 7.58
C ILE A 203 -9.38 15.02 6.38
N ARG A 204 -9.13 16.33 6.28
CA ARG A 204 -9.63 17.17 5.19
C ARG A 204 -9.06 16.74 3.84
N HIS A 205 -7.77 16.38 3.80
CA HIS A 205 -7.13 15.85 2.60
C HIS A 205 -7.83 14.57 2.11
N VAL A 206 -8.07 13.61 3.01
CA VAL A 206 -8.73 12.35 2.64
C VAL A 206 -10.19 12.57 2.24
N ALA A 207 -10.92 13.41 2.99
CA ALA A 207 -12.30 13.77 2.65
C ALA A 207 -12.40 14.41 1.26
N ARG A 208 -11.50 15.34 0.93
CA ARG A 208 -11.50 16.07 -0.34
C ARG A 208 -11.18 15.20 -1.55
N HIS A 209 -10.30 14.22 -1.39
CA HIS A 209 -9.74 13.50 -2.54
C HIS A 209 -10.22 12.06 -2.68
N TYR A 210 -10.49 11.37 -1.57
CA TYR A 210 -10.86 9.96 -1.59
C TYR A 210 -12.32 9.71 -1.19
N PHE A 211 -12.92 10.57 -0.37
CA PHE A 211 -14.30 10.45 0.12
C PHE A 211 -15.22 11.60 -0.30
N SER A 212 -14.88 12.34 -1.36
CA SER A 212 -15.61 13.55 -1.78
C SER A 212 -17.06 13.29 -2.21
N ALA A 213 -17.40 12.04 -2.55
CA ALA A 213 -18.77 11.65 -2.83
C ALA A 213 -19.67 11.58 -1.57
N ASN A 214 -19.07 11.37 -0.39
CA ASN A 214 -19.78 11.09 0.85
C ASN A 214 -19.54 12.15 1.93
N LEU A 215 -18.44 12.89 1.86
CA LEU A 215 -18.01 13.85 2.88
C LEU A 215 -17.75 15.24 2.27
N ASP A 216 -18.15 16.27 3.00
CA ASP A 216 -17.78 17.66 2.72
C ASP A 216 -16.50 18.01 3.49
N ALA A 217 -15.39 18.16 2.76
CA ALA A 217 -14.08 18.46 3.33
C ALA A 217 -13.99 19.84 3.98
N ASP A 218 -14.93 20.76 3.72
CA ASP A 218 -14.94 22.12 4.25
C ASP A 218 -15.93 22.27 5.43
N ALA A 219 -16.63 21.20 5.81
CA ALA A 219 -17.48 21.17 7.00
C ALA A 219 -16.69 21.47 8.30
N PRO A 220 -17.38 21.95 9.37
CA PRO A 220 -16.75 22.11 10.68
C PRO A 220 -16.10 20.79 11.14
N ILE A 221 -14.90 20.87 11.73
CA ILE A 221 -14.13 19.66 12.07
C ILE A 221 -14.86 18.73 13.06
N ASN A 222 -15.68 19.31 13.93
CA ASN A 222 -16.50 18.56 14.89
C ASN A 222 -17.60 17.70 14.22
N ASP A 223 -17.99 18.05 12.99
CA ASP A 223 -18.94 17.27 12.19
C ASP A 223 -18.21 16.35 11.22
N LEU A 224 -17.11 16.84 10.61
CA LEU A 224 -16.32 16.08 9.64
C LEU A 224 -15.59 14.89 10.27
N ALA A 225 -14.97 15.05 11.45
CA ALA A 225 -14.14 13.99 12.03
C ALA A 225 -14.95 12.72 12.40
N PRO A 226 -16.14 12.81 13.05
CA PRO A 226 -16.99 11.64 13.28
C PRO A 226 -17.48 10.99 11.98
N ALA A 227 -17.89 11.80 10.99
CA ALA A 227 -18.35 11.29 9.69
C ALA A 227 -17.23 10.57 8.93
N PHE A 228 -16.01 11.13 8.97
CA PHE A 228 -14.81 10.52 8.42
C PHE A 228 -14.49 9.16 9.06
N LEU A 229 -14.58 9.08 10.39
CA LEU A 229 -14.37 7.81 11.10
C LEU A 229 -15.42 6.77 10.71
N ALA A 230 -16.69 7.17 10.62
CA ALA A 230 -17.77 6.28 10.20
C ALA A 230 -17.58 5.75 8.77
N GLU A 231 -17.20 6.62 7.83
CA GLU A 231 -16.90 6.25 6.44
C GLU A 231 -15.72 5.27 6.36
N THR A 232 -14.63 5.56 7.08
CA THR A 232 -13.45 4.69 7.16
C THR A 232 -13.81 3.31 7.74
N ALA A 233 -14.53 3.29 8.87
CA ALA A 233 -14.91 2.08 9.56
C ALA A 233 -15.80 1.18 8.69
N ALA A 234 -16.74 1.76 7.94
CA ALA A 234 -17.58 1.02 7.01
C ALA A 234 -16.74 0.32 5.93
N LYS A 235 -15.77 1.02 5.31
CA LYS A 235 -14.91 0.41 4.28
C LYS A 235 -13.98 -0.67 4.82
N VAL A 236 -13.45 -0.48 6.03
CA VAL A 236 -12.65 -1.50 6.72
C VAL A 236 -13.50 -2.73 7.03
N ALA A 237 -14.73 -2.54 7.51
CA ALA A 237 -15.67 -3.63 7.78
C ALA A 237 -16.02 -4.42 6.51
N ASP A 238 -16.30 -3.74 5.39
CA ASP A 238 -16.54 -4.38 4.09
C ASP A 238 -15.35 -5.24 3.64
N THR A 239 -14.13 -4.72 3.81
CA THR A 239 -12.90 -5.45 3.46
C THR A 239 -12.69 -6.67 4.34
N ALA A 240 -12.88 -6.51 5.65
CA ALA A 240 -12.79 -7.62 6.58
C ALA A 240 -13.83 -8.70 6.25
N GLY A 241 -15.08 -8.31 5.97
CA GLY A 241 -16.13 -9.20 5.50
C GLY A 241 -15.75 -9.93 4.21
N GLY A 242 -15.14 -9.22 3.26
CA GLY A 242 -14.60 -9.80 2.03
C GLY A 242 -13.52 -10.85 2.28
N TRP A 243 -12.57 -10.60 3.19
CA TRP A 243 -11.57 -11.60 3.57
C TRP A 243 -12.20 -12.86 4.16
N MET A 244 -13.20 -12.69 5.04
CA MET A 244 -13.92 -13.82 5.63
C MET A 244 -14.65 -14.62 4.55
N ALA A 245 -15.40 -13.96 3.66
CA ALA A 245 -16.10 -14.63 2.57
C ALA A 245 -15.14 -15.37 1.61
N ALA A 246 -13.96 -14.80 1.37
CA ALA A 246 -12.94 -15.38 0.49
C ALA A 246 -12.11 -16.50 1.15
N GLY A 247 -12.27 -16.79 2.45
CA GLY A 247 -11.41 -17.73 3.18
C GLY A 247 -9.94 -17.26 3.24
N PHE A 248 -9.72 -15.95 3.16
CA PHE A 248 -8.39 -15.33 3.12
C PHE A 248 -7.92 -14.94 4.53
N VAL A 249 -6.66 -15.23 4.84
CA VAL A 249 -5.97 -14.77 6.05
C VAL A 249 -4.82 -13.87 5.67
N HIS A 250 -4.92 -12.60 6.06
CA HIS A 250 -3.92 -11.57 5.78
C HIS A 250 -2.60 -11.84 6.52
N GLY A 251 -2.69 -12.29 7.78
CA GLY A 251 -1.57 -12.68 8.63
C GLY A 251 -0.86 -11.54 9.38
N VAL A 252 -1.06 -10.28 9.00
CA VAL A 252 -0.44 -9.11 9.66
C VAL A 252 -1.40 -7.91 9.60
N LEU A 253 -2.38 -7.87 10.50
CA LEU A 253 -3.35 -6.77 10.61
C LEU A 253 -2.89 -5.77 11.68
N ASN A 254 -1.68 -5.23 11.49
CA ASN A 254 -1.21 -4.09 12.25
C ASN A 254 -1.94 -2.82 11.76
N THR A 255 -2.02 -1.77 12.58
CA THR A 255 -2.73 -0.53 12.19
C THR A 255 -2.06 0.21 11.03
N ASP A 256 -0.77 -0.03 10.77
CA ASP A 256 -0.05 0.44 9.58
C ASP A 256 -0.39 -0.34 8.30
N ASN A 257 -1.14 -1.44 8.40
CA ASN A 257 -1.62 -2.26 7.28
C ASN A 257 -3.13 -2.12 7.01
N PHE A 258 -3.79 -1.15 7.64
CA PHE A 258 -5.15 -0.75 7.27
C PHE A 258 -5.11 0.53 6.47
N ASN A 259 -5.50 0.43 5.20
CA ASN A 259 -5.69 1.56 4.33
C ASN A 259 -6.94 2.31 4.75
N ILE A 260 -6.86 3.64 4.83
CA ILE A 260 -7.99 4.47 5.22
C ILE A 260 -9.18 4.32 4.27
N THR A 261 -8.93 4.03 2.99
CA THR A 261 -9.99 3.80 2.00
C THR A 261 -10.54 2.37 2.00
N GLY A 262 -10.16 1.54 2.98
CA GLY A 262 -10.58 0.14 3.08
C GLY A 262 -10.23 -0.68 1.84
N GLU A 263 -9.00 -0.53 1.33
CA GLU A 263 -8.48 -1.40 0.28
C GLU A 263 -7.48 -2.38 0.93
N SER A 264 -7.63 -3.68 0.70
CA SER A 264 -6.68 -4.68 1.17
C SER A 264 -5.33 -4.49 0.47
N PHE A 265 -4.23 -4.51 1.23
CA PHE A 265 -2.88 -4.29 0.69
C PHE A 265 -1.78 -4.85 1.62
N ASP A 266 -0.53 -4.78 1.16
CA ASP A 266 0.66 -5.29 1.84
C ASP A 266 0.69 -6.80 2.16
N TYR A 267 0.71 -7.56 1.08
CA TYR A 267 0.72 -9.01 1.08
C TYR A 267 2.10 -9.58 1.41
N GLY A 268 2.31 -9.93 2.69
CA GLY A 268 3.47 -10.70 3.15
C GLY A 268 3.13 -12.17 3.39
N PRO A 269 2.90 -12.57 4.65
CA PRO A 269 2.68 -13.97 5.02
C PRO A 269 1.21 -14.40 4.86
N TRP A 270 0.48 -13.88 3.87
CA TRP A 270 -0.93 -14.24 3.65
C TRP A 270 -1.11 -15.70 3.21
N ARG A 271 -2.30 -16.27 3.45
CA ARG A 271 -2.72 -17.60 2.97
C ARG A 271 -4.23 -17.64 2.73
N PHE A 272 -4.67 -18.39 1.72
CA PHE A 272 -6.06 -18.88 1.66
C PHE A 272 -6.15 -20.18 2.43
N MET A 273 -7.24 -20.37 3.16
CA MET A 273 -7.54 -21.64 3.82
C MET A 273 -7.93 -22.70 2.79
N ASP A 274 -7.27 -23.86 2.84
CA ASP A 274 -7.67 -25.04 2.06
C ASP A 274 -8.92 -25.70 2.66
N ARG A 275 -8.98 -25.74 4.00
CA ARG A 275 -10.12 -26.24 4.77
C ARG A 275 -10.50 -25.22 5.82
N PHE A 276 -11.80 -25.14 6.13
CA PHE A 276 -12.28 -24.24 7.17
C PHE A 276 -11.66 -24.58 8.53
N ASP A 277 -10.88 -23.65 9.07
CA ASP A 277 -10.37 -23.68 10.44
C ASP A 277 -10.34 -22.26 11.01
N PRO A 278 -11.23 -21.91 11.96
CA PRO A 278 -11.27 -20.60 12.61
C PRO A 278 -9.94 -20.16 13.24
N ARG A 279 -9.07 -21.11 13.59
CA ARG A 279 -7.80 -20.85 14.28
C ARG A 279 -6.61 -20.82 13.31
N PHE A 280 -6.83 -20.97 12.01
CA PHE A 280 -5.76 -20.98 11.03
C PHE A 280 -4.99 -19.66 11.03
N VAL A 281 -3.67 -19.74 11.14
CA VAL A 281 -2.74 -18.62 11.13
C VAL A 281 -1.87 -18.70 9.89
N ALA A 282 -1.77 -17.59 9.16
CA ALA A 282 -0.96 -17.53 7.94
C ALA A 282 0.51 -17.19 8.20
N ALA A 283 0.78 -16.36 9.20
CA ALA A 283 2.11 -15.92 9.59
C ALA A 283 2.75 -16.89 10.59
N TYR A 284 3.87 -17.52 10.20
CA TYR A 284 4.59 -18.49 11.05
C TYR A 284 5.08 -17.90 12.39
N PHE A 285 5.23 -16.57 12.47
CA PHE A 285 5.66 -15.86 13.67
C PHE A 285 4.50 -15.41 14.57
N ASP A 286 3.24 -15.51 14.13
CA ASP A 286 2.08 -15.23 14.98
C ASP A 286 1.72 -16.45 15.85
N GLN A 287 2.55 -16.70 16.86
CA GLN A 287 2.39 -17.84 17.78
C GLN A 287 1.13 -17.71 18.66
N SER A 288 0.64 -16.48 18.86
CA SER A 288 -0.56 -16.20 19.66
C SER A 288 -1.87 -16.34 18.89
N GLY A 289 -1.80 -16.47 17.56
CA GLY A 289 -2.95 -16.42 16.69
C GLY A 289 -3.71 -15.09 16.79
N ARG A 290 -3.01 -13.96 16.97
CA ARG A 290 -3.62 -12.63 17.01
C ARG A 290 -4.38 -12.33 15.72
N TYR A 291 -3.84 -12.77 14.60
CA TYR A 291 -4.38 -12.55 13.25
C TYR A 291 -4.84 -13.85 12.59
N ALA A 292 -5.28 -14.82 13.40
CA ALA A 292 -5.94 -16.03 12.91
C ALA A 292 -7.21 -15.67 12.12
N TYR A 293 -7.63 -16.55 11.20
CA TYR A 293 -8.80 -16.35 10.35
C TYR A 293 -10.03 -15.81 11.10
N GLY A 294 -10.47 -16.53 12.15
CA GLY A 294 -11.66 -16.18 12.93
C GLY A 294 -11.53 -14.89 13.76
N ARG A 295 -10.32 -14.33 13.87
CA ARG A 295 -10.03 -13.12 14.64
C ARG A 295 -9.80 -11.87 13.78
N GLN A 296 -9.78 -11.99 12.45
CA GLN A 296 -9.61 -10.83 11.58
C GLN A 296 -10.68 -9.75 11.78
N PRO A 297 -11.98 -10.07 12.00
CA PRO A 297 -12.98 -9.05 12.31
C PRO A 297 -12.71 -8.32 13.63
N GLU A 298 -12.34 -9.05 14.69
CA GLU A 298 -11.96 -8.48 15.99
C GLU A 298 -10.72 -7.58 15.86
N ALA A 299 -9.70 -8.05 15.16
CA ALA A 299 -8.48 -7.28 14.90
C ALA A 299 -8.75 -6.01 14.08
N SER A 300 -9.68 -6.06 13.12
CA SER A 300 -10.07 -4.91 12.30
C SER A 300 -10.90 -3.90 13.08
N LEU A 301 -11.76 -4.36 14.00
CA LEU A 301 -12.51 -3.49 14.90
C LEU A 301 -11.59 -2.80 15.94
N TRP A 302 -10.55 -3.50 16.38
CA TRP A 302 -9.58 -2.95 17.32
C TRP A 302 -8.69 -1.87 16.70
N ALA A 303 -8.39 -2.00 15.40
CA ALA A 303 -7.54 -1.09 14.65
C ALA A 303 -8.22 0.27 14.42
#